data_AF-A0A7S2P569-F1
#
_entry.id   AF-A0A7S2P569-F1
#
_cell.length_a   1.000
_cell.length_b   1.000
_cell.length_c   1.000
_cell.angle_alpha   90.00
_cell.angle_beta   90.00
_cell.angle_gamma   90.00
#
_symmetry.space_group_name_H-M   'P 1'
#
loop_
_entity.id
_entity.type
_entity.pdbx_description
1 polymer ?
#
loop_
_entity_poly.entity_id
_entity_poly.type
_entity_poly.pdbx_seq_one_letter_code
_entity_poly.pdbx_strand_id
1 'polypeptide(L)'
;NTAMWEVPPYVTALILFVLINLTGAMDGMQIALFAASKMPENQLHYYPTAQTNCELTFRGSNAQAFLIGRQICVTCCMFVIARITSPNKTDGKNVFGVPDLVQEIIDTGVLGVMLTTIAGSLAWRIIASTYPLEFLSNPLINLLIRLCLLLEKSGICSATWIIAFAQNKIFGYENDEEYIGQRRSESIESSFSSSGYDVELAMDSENEGFDVVYCPSQHNNGRV
;
A
#
# COMPACT_ATOMS: atom_id res chain seq x y z
N ASN A 1 6.25 -30.06 -4.51
CA ASN A 1 6.45 -29.76 -3.08
C ASN A 1 7.01 -28.35 -2.94
N THR A 2 6.20 -27.42 -2.43
CA THR A 2 6.68 -26.10 -2.00
C THR A 2 7.43 -26.22 -0.67
N ALA A 3 8.45 -25.40 -0.46
CA ALA A 3 9.49 -25.62 0.55
C ALA A 3 9.06 -25.55 2.03
N MET A 4 7.81 -25.18 2.36
CA MET A 4 7.45 -24.83 3.74
C MET A 4 6.51 -25.83 4.44
N TRP A 5 5.75 -26.65 3.69
CA TRP A 5 4.74 -27.57 4.27
C TRP A 5 4.39 -28.70 3.30
N GLU A 6 4.11 -29.92 3.81
CA GLU A 6 3.51 -31.03 3.04
C GLU A 6 1.99 -30.81 2.82
N VAL A 7 1.58 -29.61 2.37
CA VAL A 7 0.19 -29.36 1.96
C VAL A 7 0.01 -29.76 0.50
N PRO A 8 -1.18 -30.28 0.11
CA PRO A 8 -1.48 -30.55 -1.28
C PRO A 8 -1.28 -29.29 -2.15
N PRO A 9 -0.73 -29.40 -3.37
CA PRO A 9 -0.45 -28.26 -4.25
C PRO A 9 -1.65 -27.32 -4.47
N TYR A 10 -2.86 -27.87 -4.49
CA TYR A 10 -4.10 -27.10 -4.61
C TYR A 10 -4.34 -26.15 -3.42
N VAL A 11 -4.03 -26.58 -2.20
CA VAL A 11 -4.20 -25.77 -0.99
C VAL A 11 -3.22 -24.60 -1.01
N THR A 12 -1.97 -24.85 -1.39
CA THR A 12 -0.96 -23.80 -1.56
C THR A 12 -1.34 -22.81 -2.65
N ALA A 13 -1.88 -23.27 -3.78
CA ALA A 13 -2.37 -22.41 -4.85
C ALA A 13 -3.56 -21.54 -4.41
N LEU A 14 -4.48 -22.10 -3.61
CA LEU A 14 -5.61 -21.36 -3.07
C LEU A 14 -5.15 -20.29 -2.06
N ILE A 15 -4.23 -20.63 -1.17
CA ILE A 15 -3.62 -19.67 -0.23
C ILE A 15 -2.91 -18.55 -0.99
N LEU A 16 -2.11 -18.91 -2.00
CA LEU A 16 -1.44 -17.94 -2.87
C LEU A 16 -2.45 -17.01 -3.53
N PHE A 17 -3.52 -17.55 -4.13
CA PHE A 17 -4.57 -16.74 -4.75
C PHE A 17 -5.20 -15.76 -3.74
N VAL A 18 -5.54 -16.22 -2.55
CA VAL A 18 -6.11 -15.35 -1.50
C VAL A 18 -5.13 -14.26 -1.09
N LEU A 19 -3.86 -14.59 -0.85
CA LEU A 19 -2.84 -13.61 -0.44
C LEU A 19 -2.54 -12.57 -1.52
N ILE A 20 -2.56 -12.98 -2.79
CA ILE A 20 -2.40 -12.08 -3.94
C ILE A 20 -3.55 -11.08 -4.01
N ASN A 21 -4.79 -11.56 -3.92
CA ASN A 21 -5.98 -10.70 -3.91
C ASN A 21 -6.01 -9.77 -2.69
N LEU A 22 -5.61 -10.28 -1.52
CA LEU A 22 -5.53 -9.49 -0.29
C LEU A 22 -4.52 -8.35 -0.44
N THR A 23 -3.33 -8.65 -0.98
CA THR A 23 -2.27 -7.66 -1.21
C THR A 23 -2.73 -6.59 -2.21
N GLY A 24 -3.37 -6.99 -3.30
CA GLY A 24 -3.97 -6.08 -4.27
C GLY A 24 -5.03 -5.16 -3.68
N ALA A 25 -5.94 -5.73 -2.87
CA ALA A 25 -6.98 -4.96 -2.21
C ALA A 25 -6.39 -3.91 -1.24
N MET A 26 -5.28 -4.23 -0.57
CA MET A 26 -4.60 -3.28 0.32
C MET A 26 -3.96 -2.10 -0.43
N ASP A 27 -3.42 -2.35 -1.63
CA ASP A 27 -2.88 -1.30 -2.49
C ASP A 27 -3.98 -0.45 -3.11
N GLY A 28 -5.03 -1.08 -3.65
CA GLY A 28 -6.19 -0.38 -4.21
C GLY A 28 -6.90 0.49 -3.18
N MET A 29 -7.01 0.02 -1.94
CA MET A 29 -7.66 0.75 -0.84
C MET A 29 -7.04 2.12 -0.57
N GLN A 30 -5.71 2.27 -0.68
CA GLN A 30 -5.09 3.59 -0.45
C GLN A 30 -5.45 4.60 -1.53
N ILE A 31 -5.47 4.14 -2.79
CA ILE A 31 -5.87 4.96 -3.93
C ILE A 31 -7.34 5.34 -3.78
N ALA A 32 -8.19 4.38 -3.43
CA ALA A 32 -9.62 4.61 -3.22
C ALA A 32 -9.90 5.58 -2.06
N LEU A 33 -9.22 5.44 -0.92
CA LEU A 33 -9.36 6.33 0.23
C LEU A 33 -8.94 7.76 -0.11
N PHE A 34 -7.83 7.91 -0.83
CA PHE A 34 -7.33 9.22 -1.24
C PHE A 34 -8.25 9.88 -2.27
N ALA A 35 -8.71 9.14 -3.27
CA ALA A 35 -9.71 9.62 -4.23
C ALA A 35 -11.02 10.02 -3.54
N ALA A 36 -11.51 9.20 -2.60
CA ALA A 36 -12.71 9.51 -1.83
C ALA A 36 -12.57 10.76 -0.94
N SER A 37 -11.36 11.07 -0.45
CA SER A 37 -11.09 12.28 0.34
C SER A 37 -11.17 13.58 -0.46
N LYS A 38 -11.02 13.51 -1.78
CA LYS A 38 -11.14 14.66 -2.71
C LYS A 38 -12.56 14.86 -3.23
N MET A 39 -13.48 13.92 -3.00
CA MET A 39 -14.86 13.98 -3.51
C MET A 39 -15.74 14.89 -2.64
N PRO A 40 -16.73 15.58 -3.22
CA PRO A 40 -17.66 16.41 -2.46
C PRO A 40 -18.57 15.54 -1.57
N GLU A 41 -18.83 16.01 -0.34
CA GLU A 41 -19.57 15.26 0.69
C GLU A 41 -20.99 14.83 0.25
N ASN A 42 -21.59 15.56 -0.68
CA ASN A 42 -22.91 15.25 -1.23
C ASN A 42 -22.96 13.92 -2.00
N GLN A 43 -21.85 13.49 -2.61
CA GLN A 43 -21.74 12.19 -3.28
C GLN A 43 -21.39 11.07 -2.29
N LEU A 44 -20.63 11.40 -1.25
CA LEU A 44 -20.22 10.45 -0.22
C LEU A 44 -21.39 9.99 0.65
N HIS A 45 -22.41 10.85 0.83
CA HIS A 45 -23.63 10.54 1.60
C HIS A 45 -24.44 9.37 1.04
N TYR A 46 -24.32 9.05 -0.26
CA TYR A 46 -24.98 7.88 -0.85
C TYR A 46 -24.32 6.55 -0.44
N TYR A 47 -23.10 6.59 0.10
CA TYR A 47 -22.30 5.42 0.49
C TYR A 47 -21.88 5.52 1.97
N PRO A 48 -22.77 5.20 2.93
CA PRO A 48 -22.51 5.41 4.36
C PRO A 48 -21.32 4.60 4.89
N THR A 49 -21.08 3.41 4.34
CA THR A 49 -19.92 2.56 4.69
C THR A 49 -18.61 3.20 4.23
N ALA A 50 -18.58 3.73 3.00
CA ALA A 50 -17.42 4.42 2.46
C ALA A 50 -17.13 5.70 3.26
N GLN A 51 -18.17 6.46 3.61
CA GLN A 51 -18.05 7.64 4.47
C GLN A 51 -17.45 7.30 5.84
N THR A 52 -17.97 6.26 6.51
CA THR A 52 -17.45 5.82 7.82
C THR A 52 -16.00 5.37 7.73
N ASN A 53 -15.61 4.69 6.65
CA ASN A 53 -14.25 4.23 6.41
C ASN A 53 -13.28 5.40 6.16
N CYS A 54 -13.72 6.40 5.38
CA CYS A 54 -12.98 7.64 5.17
C CYS A 54 -12.82 8.42 6.47
N GLU A 55 -13.90 8.63 7.22
CA GLU A 55 -13.86 9.34 8.50
C GLU A 55 -12.94 8.61 9.48
N LEU A 56 -13.04 7.29 9.60
CA LEU A 56 -12.18 6.51 10.49
C LEU A 56 -10.69 6.66 10.14
N THR A 57 -10.37 6.65 8.85
CA THR A 57 -8.99 6.73 8.36
C THR A 57 -8.42 8.14 8.50
N PHE A 58 -9.18 9.17 8.11
CA PHE A 58 -8.69 10.56 8.09
C PHE A 58 -8.90 11.31 9.42
N ARG A 59 -9.47 10.68 10.45
CA ARG A 59 -9.65 11.32 11.76
C ARG A 59 -8.34 11.41 12.54
N GLY A 60 -7.84 12.64 12.71
CA GLY A 60 -6.65 12.92 13.52
C GLY A 60 -5.39 12.25 12.94
N SER A 61 -4.58 11.62 13.79
CA SER A 61 -3.36 10.91 13.37
C SER A 61 -3.60 9.51 12.80
N ASN A 62 -4.87 9.08 12.65
CA ASN A 62 -5.20 7.75 12.12
C ASN A 62 -4.75 7.55 10.68
N ALA A 63 -4.62 8.61 9.89
CA ALA A 63 -4.20 8.50 8.50
C ALA A 63 -2.77 7.94 8.47
N GLN A 64 -1.85 8.60 9.17
CA GLN A 64 -0.46 8.13 9.29
C GLN A 64 -0.38 6.72 9.87
N ALA A 65 -1.17 6.42 10.91
CA ALA A 65 -1.21 5.09 11.52
C ALA A 65 -1.67 4.00 10.53
N PHE A 66 -2.73 4.27 9.76
CA PHE A 66 -3.24 3.38 8.73
C PHE A 66 -2.18 3.11 7.65
N LEU A 67 -1.45 4.13 7.24
CA LEU A 67 -0.45 4.05 6.18
C LEU A 67 0.75 3.17 6.59
N ILE A 68 1.22 3.34 7.82
CA ILE A 68 2.27 2.51 8.43
C ILE A 68 1.77 1.06 8.60
N GLY A 69 0.58 0.89 9.21
CA GLY A 69 -0.01 -0.42 9.47
C GLY A 69 -0.24 -1.22 8.18
N ARG A 70 -0.68 -0.55 7.11
CA ARG A 70 -0.80 -1.18 5.79
C ARG A 70 0.55 -1.68 5.30
N GLN A 71 1.60 -0.86 5.36
CA GLN A 71 2.91 -1.24 4.85
C GLN A 71 3.46 -2.49 5.53
N ILE A 72 3.25 -2.60 6.84
CA ILE A 72 3.63 -3.80 7.62
C ILE A 72 2.85 -5.02 7.13
N CYS A 73 1.53 -4.89 6.96
CA CYS A 73 0.68 -5.99 6.52
C CYS A 73 1.00 -6.44 5.08
N VAL A 74 1.20 -5.50 4.14
CA VAL A 74 1.62 -5.79 2.76
C VAL A 74 2.97 -6.49 2.75
N THR A 75 3.94 -6.00 3.53
CA THR A 75 5.27 -6.62 3.61
C THR A 75 5.20 -8.04 4.18
N CYS A 76 4.37 -8.27 5.21
CA CYS A 76 4.12 -9.59 5.76
C CYS A 76 3.51 -10.54 4.71
N CYS A 77 2.48 -10.11 3.99
CA CYS A 77 1.86 -10.88 2.92
C CYS A 77 2.87 -11.20 1.80
N MET A 78 3.66 -10.20 1.40
CA MET A 78 4.68 -10.37 0.36
C MET A 78 5.77 -11.37 0.76
N PHE A 79 6.16 -11.39 2.03
CA PHE A 79 7.11 -12.37 2.54
C PHE A 79 6.54 -13.80 2.48
N VAL A 80 5.28 -13.99 2.87
CA VAL A 80 4.61 -15.29 2.78
C VAL A 80 4.47 -15.74 1.32
N ILE A 81 4.06 -14.84 0.42
CA ILE A 81 4.00 -15.11 -1.03
C ILE A 81 5.38 -15.53 -1.55
N ALA A 82 6.43 -14.76 -1.25
CA ALA A 82 7.79 -15.05 -1.68
C ALA A 82 8.24 -16.45 -1.25
N ARG A 83 7.95 -16.83 -0.01
CA ARG A 83 8.27 -18.17 0.53
C ARG A 83 7.48 -19.29 -0.11
N ILE A 84 6.24 -19.05 -0.52
CA ILE A 84 5.42 -20.03 -1.24
C ILE A 84 5.92 -20.18 -2.69
N THR A 85 6.32 -19.08 -3.33
CA THR A 85 6.75 -19.07 -4.74
C THR A 85 8.19 -19.55 -4.97
N SER A 86 9.01 -19.66 -3.92
CA SER A 86 10.37 -20.18 -4.06
C SER A 86 10.35 -21.67 -4.49
N PRO A 87 10.89 -22.01 -5.68
CA PRO A 87 10.92 -23.38 -6.14
C PRO A 87 11.88 -24.24 -5.30
N ASN A 88 11.56 -25.52 -5.13
CA ASN A 88 12.53 -26.49 -4.63
C ASN A 88 13.46 -26.88 -5.78
N LYS A 89 14.75 -26.53 -5.67
CA LYS A 89 15.78 -26.96 -6.62
C LYS A 89 15.73 -28.48 -6.73
N THR A 90 15.35 -28.98 -7.91
CA THR A 90 15.43 -30.40 -8.24
C THR A 90 16.63 -30.56 -9.16
N ASP A 91 17.53 -31.46 -8.78
CA ASP A 91 18.83 -31.64 -9.41
C ASP A 91 18.74 -31.86 -10.93
N GLY A 92 19.21 -30.87 -11.68
CA GLY A 92 19.85 -31.08 -12.98
C GLY A 92 18.99 -31.46 -14.19
N LYS A 93 17.69 -31.12 -14.22
CA LYS A 93 16.87 -31.36 -15.44
C LYS A 93 16.22 -30.08 -15.95
N ASN A 94 16.57 -29.73 -17.18
CA ASN A 94 15.99 -28.61 -17.92
C ASN A 94 14.52 -28.92 -18.23
N VAL A 95 13.62 -28.45 -17.37
CA VAL A 95 12.17 -28.70 -17.45
C VAL A 95 11.57 -28.23 -18.78
N PHE A 96 12.20 -27.24 -19.43
CA PHE A 96 11.72 -26.63 -20.67
C PHE A 96 12.75 -26.62 -21.83
N GLY A 97 13.89 -27.31 -21.71
CA GLY A 97 14.90 -27.35 -22.79
C GLY A 97 15.47 -25.98 -23.19
N VAL A 98 15.34 -24.98 -22.31
CA VAL A 98 15.84 -23.61 -22.50
C VAL A 98 17.32 -23.50 -22.12
N PRO A 99 18.03 -22.47 -22.60
CA PRO A 99 19.42 -22.21 -22.23
C PRO A 99 19.59 -22.03 -20.71
N ASP A 100 20.74 -22.46 -20.17
CA ASP A 100 21.02 -22.50 -18.72
C ASP A 100 20.80 -21.14 -18.02
N LEU A 101 21.09 -20.03 -18.69
CA LEU A 101 20.86 -18.68 -18.16
C LEU A 101 19.36 -18.37 -17.95
N VAL A 102 18.51 -18.80 -18.90
CA VAL A 102 17.06 -18.60 -18.81
C VAL A 102 16.47 -19.50 -17.73
N GLN A 103 17.02 -20.70 -17.58
CA GLN A 103 16.63 -21.63 -16.53
C GLN A 103 17.01 -21.13 -15.15
N GLU A 104 18.18 -20.52 -14.98
CA GLU A 104 18.61 -19.93 -13.72
C GLU A 104 17.67 -18.78 -13.31
N ILE A 105 17.21 -17.96 -14.26
CA ILE A 105 16.22 -16.90 -14.01
C ILE A 105 14.85 -17.50 -13.61
N ILE A 106 14.41 -18.57 -14.27
CA ILE A 106 13.17 -19.29 -13.92
C ILE A 106 13.28 -19.88 -12.50
N ASP A 107 14.40 -20.52 -12.18
CA ASP A 107 14.68 -21.14 -10.89
C ASP A 107 14.80 -20.12 -9.75
N THR A 108 15.10 -18.86 -10.07
CA THR A 108 15.10 -17.76 -9.08
C THR A 108 13.67 -17.40 -8.64
N GLY A 109 12.63 -17.82 -9.38
CA GLY A 109 11.22 -17.52 -9.08
C GLY A 109 10.77 -16.11 -9.48
N VAL A 110 11.64 -15.32 -10.13
CA VAL A 110 11.36 -13.92 -10.49
C VAL A 110 10.19 -13.79 -11.46
N LEU A 111 9.99 -14.76 -12.37
CA LEU A 111 8.85 -14.77 -13.29
C LEU A 111 7.51 -14.93 -12.56
N GLY A 112 7.48 -15.76 -11.51
CA GLY A 112 6.30 -15.93 -10.66
C GLY A 112 5.97 -14.66 -9.88
N VAL A 113 7.00 -13.96 -9.39
CA VAL A 113 6.85 -12.66 -8.71
C VAL A 113 6.30 -11.59 -9.66
N MET A 114 6.83 -11.51 -10.88
CA MET A 114 6.39 -10.53 -11.88
C MET A 114 4.92 -10.74 -12.30
N LEU A 115 4.53 -11.97 -12.62
CA LEU A 115 3.13 -12.30 -12.95
C LEU A 115 2.20 -11.96 -11.78
N THR A 116 2.62 -12.30 -10.57
CA THR A 116 1.86 -12.02 -9.34
C THR A 116 1.73 -10.53 -9.06
N THR A 117 2.74 -9.72 -9.37
CA THR A 117 2.71 -8.27 -9.16
C THR A 117 1.73 -7.59 -10.14
N ILE A 118 1.72 -8.02 -11.39
CA ILE A 118 0.85 -7.46 -12.43
C ILE A 118 -0.61 -7.87 -12.17
N ALA A 119 -0.87 -9.18 -12.04
CA ALA A 119 -2.23 -9.68 -11.82
C ALA A 119 -2.75 -9.35 -10.41
N GLY A 120 -1.85 -9.28 -9.43
CA GLY A 120 -2.18 -9.14 -8.02
C GLY A 120 -2.26 -7.74 -7.49
N SER A 121 -1.51 -6.77 -8.04
CA SER A 121 -1.52 -5.39 -7.53
C SER A 121 -2.01 -4.39 -8.56
N LEU A 122 -1.56 -4.48 -9.82
CA LEU A 122 -1.89 -3.46 -10.82
C LEU A 122 -3.38 -3.44 -11.17
N ALA A 123 -4.00 -4.61 -11.37
CA ALA A 123 -5.43 -4.70 -11.69
C ALA A 123 -6.32 -4.08 -10.59
N TRP A 124 -5.99 -4.33 -9.32
CA TRP A 124 -6.74 -3.82 -8.18
C TRP A 124 -6.62 -2.30 -8.01
N ARG A 125 -5.47 -1.73 -8.36
CA ARG A 125 -5.25 -0.28 -8.36
C ARG A 125 -6.12 0.42 -9.41
N ILE A 126 -6.25 -0.17 -10.60
CA ILE A 126 -7.09 0.38 -11.69
C ILE A 126 -8.57 0.35 -11.30
N ILE A 127 -9.05 -0.77 -10.75
CA ILE A 127 -10.44 -0.88 -10.30
C ILE A 127 -10.74 0.15 -9.20
N ALA A 128 -9.81 0.31 -8.25
CA ALA A 128 -9.95 1.25 -7.15
C ALA A 128 -9.93 2.72 -7.58
N SER A 129 -9.15 3.09 -8.59
CA SER A 129 -9.14 4.47 -9.11
C SER A 129 -10.39 4.80 -9.94
N THR A 130 -10.95 3.81 -10.64
CA THR A 130 -12.15 4.01 -11.47
C THR A 130 -13.44 4.09 -10.65
N TYR A 131 -13.57 3.26 -9.59
CA TYR A 131 -14.76 3.19 -8.74
C TYR A 131 -14.41 3.20 -7.24
N PRO A 132 -13.87 4.32 -6.70
CA PRO A 132 -13.34 4.36 -5.34
C PRO A 132 -14.42 4.18 -4.26
N LEU A 133 -15.61 4.75 -4.43
CA LEU A 133 -16.69 4.67 -3.43
C LEU A 133 -17.29 3.27 -3.31
N GLU A 134 -17.49 2.59 -4.45
CA GLU A 134 -17.99 1.22 -4.48
C GLU A 134 -16.96 0.25 -3.90
N PHE A 135 -15.69 0.45 -4.25
CA PHE A 135 -14.58 -0.32 -3.69
C PHE A 135 -14.53 -0.18 -2.15
N LEU A 136 -14.65 1.05 -1.64
CA LEU A 136 -14.57 1.35 -0.21
C LEU A 136 -15.78 0.88 0.61
N SER A 137 -16.93 0.67 -0.04
CA SER A 137 -18.15 0.15 0.59
C SER A 137 -18.10 -1.35 0.88
N ASN A 138 -17.12 -2.08 0.32
CA ASN A 138 -16.99 -3.52 0.50
C ASN A 138 -16.60 -3.90 1.96
N PRO A 139 -17.26 -4.89 2.58
CA PRO A 139 -16.92 -5.34 3.94
C PRO A 139 -15.46 -5.81 4.11
N LEU A 140 -14.84 -6.34 3.04
CA LEU A 140 -13.43 -6.72 3.05
C LEU A 140 -12.53 -5.52 3.35
N ILE A 141 -12.82 -4.36 2.75
CA ILE A 141 -12.03 -3.15 2.93
C ILE A 141 -12.18 -2.59 4.34
N ASN A 142 -13.39 -2.62 4.90
CA ASN A 142 -13.60 -2.24 6.31
C ASN A 142 -12.78 -3.13 7.27
N LEU A 143 -12.73 -4.44 7.00
CA LEU A 143 -11.89 -5.36 7.77
C LEU A 143 -10.39 -5.04 7.63
N LEU A 144 -9.92 -4.74 6.41
CA LEU A 144 -8.53 -4.35 6.16
C LEU A 144 -8.14 -3.05 6.85
N ILE A 145 -8.99 -2.01 6.82
CA ILE A 145 -8.73 -0.74 7.52
C ILE A 145 -8.55 -0.98 9.02
N ARG A 146 -9.45 -1.78 9.62
CA ARG A 146 -9.36 -2.14 11.04
C ARG A 146 -8.12 -2.96 11.34
N LEU A 147 -7.75 -3.92 10.49
CA LEU A 147 -6.54 -4.72 10.63
C LEU A 147 -5.29 -3.82 10.61
N CYS A 148 -5.20 -2.89 9.66
CA CYS A 148 -4.09 -1.94 9.57
C CYS A 148 -3.98 -1.07 10.83
N LEU A 149 -5.10 -0.52 11.32
CA LEU A 149 -5.12 0.27 12.55
C LEU A 149 -4.80 -0.57 13.79
N LEU A 150 -5.19 -1.84 13.83
CA LEU A 150 -4.82 -2.76 14.92
C LEU A 150 -3.34 -3.13 14.88
N LEU A 151 -2.75 -3.28 13.69
CA LEU A 151 -1.33 -3.58 13.52
C LEU A 151 -0.43 -2.40 13.87
N GLU A 152 -0.88 -1.17 13.65
CA GLU A 152 -0.17 -0.01 14.18
C GLU A 152 -0.25 0.02 15.72
N LYS A 153 -1.44 -0.21 16.27
CA LYS A 153 -1.66 -0.32 17.72
C LYS A 153 -0.91 -1.48 18.38
N SER A 154 -0.54 -2.52 17.63
CA SER A 154 0.25 -3.63 18.18
C SER A 154 1.70 -3.23 18.48
N GLY A 155 2.10 -1.99 18.17
CA GLY A 155 3.35 -1.40 18.66
C GLY A 155 4.61 -1.87 17.95
N ILE A 156 4.50 -2.58 16.82
CA ILE A 156 5.65 -2.97 15.99
C ILE A 156 6.42 -1.72 15.55
N CYS A 157 5.72 -0.61 15.31
CA CYS A 157 6.34 0.68 14.97
C CYS A 157 7.09 1.31 16.16
N SER A 158 6.61 1.12 17.39
CA SER A 158 7.32 1.58 18.60
C SER A 158 8.62 0.81 18.82
N ALA A 159 8.71 -0.46 18.38
CA ALA A 159 9.93 -1.25 18.47
C ALA A 159 11.09 -0.67 17.64
N THR A 160 10.79 0.04 16.54
CA THR A 160 11.82 0.75 15.74
C THR A 160 12.56 1.81 16.55
N TRP A 161 11.95 2.37 17.60
CA TRP A 161 12.59 3.36 18.46
C TRP A 161 13.85 2.80 19.16
N ILE A 162 13.86 1.50 19.46
CA ILE A 162 15.03 0.82 20.04
C ILE A 162 16.18 0.77 19.03
N ILE A 163 15.87 0.55 17.76
CA ILE A 163 16.85 0.53 16.67
C ILE A 163 17.37 1.96 16.43
N ALA A 164 16.48 2.95 16.39
CA ALA A 164 16.86 4.36 16.24
C ALA A 164 17.79 4.83 17.38
N PHE A 165 17.48 4.46 18.62
CA PHE A 165 18.34 4.77 19.77
C PHE A 165 19.70 4.05 19.67
N ALA A 166 19.72 2.79 19.20
CA ALA A 166 20.96 2.05 18.98
C ALA A 166 21.82 2.69 17.87
N GLN A 167 21.20 3.16 16.78
CA GLN A 167 21.88 3.87 15.70
C GLN A 167 22.43 5.21 16.17
N ASN A 168 21.66 6.00 16.91
CA ASN A 168 22.12 7.27 17.48
C ASN A 168 23.32 7.07 18.41
N LYS A 169 23.34 5.98 19.19
CA LYS A 169 24.48 5.63 20.06
C LYS A 169 25.74 5.20 19.31
N ILE A 170 25.59 4.56 18.15
CA ILE A 170 26.74 4.08 17.35
C ILE A 170 27.33 5.19 16.48
N PHE A 171 26.49 6.03 15.87
CA PHE A 171 26.90 7.03 14.88
C PHE A 171 26.95 8.46 15.43
N GLY A 172 26.48 8.69 16.66
CA GLY A 172 26.49 10.03 17.27
C GLY A 172 25.57 11.00 16.55
N TYR A 173 24.40 10.55 16.10
CA TYR A 173 23.42 11.41 15.44
C TYR A 173 22.78 12.37 16.47
N GLU A 174 22.80 13.67 16.17
CA GLU A 174 22.08 14.71 16.89
C GLU A 174 20.56 14.58 16.61
N ASN A 175 19.69 15.02 17.53
CA ASN A 175 18.23 14.87 17.36
C ASN A 175 17.69 15.80 16.26
N ASP A 176 16.82 15.28 15.38
CA ASP A 176 16.29 15.96 14.19
C ASP A 176 15.52 17.27 14.47
N GLU A 177 15.11 17.51 15.71
CA GLU A 177 14.43 18.74 16.16
C GLU A 177 15.29 20.00 15.98
N GLU A 178 16.62 19.86 15.91
CA GLU A 178 17.56 20.98 15.78
C GLU A 178 17.95 21.30 14.32
N TYR A 179 17.82 20.33 13.40
CA TYR A 179 18.16 20.52 11.96
C TYR A 179 16.95 20.80 11.07
N ILE A 180 15.77 20.30 11.45
CA ILE A 180 14.59 20.33 10.60
C ILE A 180 13.48 21.02 11.38
N GLY A 181 13.47 22.35 11.33
CA GLY A 181 12.33 23.12 11.83
C GLY A 181 11.01 22.55 11.30
N GLN A 182 9.94 22.66 12.10
CA GLN A 182 8.53 22.19 11.94
C GLN A 182 7.94 22.06 10.51
N ARG A 183 8.55 22.67 9.48
CA ARG A 183 8.14 22.65 8.08
C ARG A 183 8.33 21.31 7.34
N ARG A 184 9.19 20.39 7.81
CA ARG A 184 9.38 19.10 7.10
C ARG A 184 8.33 18.05 7.48
N SER A 185 7.84 18.00 8.71
CA SER A 185 6.74 17.11 9.09
C SER A 185 5.52 17.36 8.20
N GLU A 186 5.19 18.63 7.94
CA GLU A 186 4.18 19.03 6.96
C GLU A 186 4.52 18.58 5.52
N SER A 187 5.80 18.61 5.14
CA SER A 187 6.24 18.14 3.81
C SER A 187 6.32 16.61 3.68
N ILE A 188 6.49 15.86 4.77
CA ILE A 188 6.38 14.40 4.79
C ILE A 188 4.90 14.06 4.70
N GLU A 189 4.02 14.81 5.36
CA GLU A 189 2.57 14.70 5.22
C GLU A 189 2.09 15.04 3.79
N SER A 190 2.71 16.04 3.13
CA SER A 190 2.46 16.35 1.72
C SER A 190 3.12 15.38 0.75
N SER A 191 4.29 14.81 1.08
CA SER A 191 4.92 13.72 0.31
C SER A 191 4.14 12.42 0.46
N PHE A 192 3.45 12.25 1.59
CA PHE A 192 2.53 11.15 1.84
C PHE A 192 1.29 11.26 0.93
N SER A 193 0.77 12.47 0.77
CA SER A 193 -0.22 12.81 -0.27
C SER A 193 0.35 12.55 -1.68
N SER A 194 1.67 12.72 -1.88
CA SER A 194 2.35 12.59 -3.17
C SER A 194 2.73 11.19 -3.64
N SER A 195 2.87 10.22 -2.73
CA SER A 195 3.08 8.83 -3.14
C SER A 195 1.87 8.25 -3.92
N GLY A 196 0.74 8.96 -3.94
CA GLY A 196 -0.42 8.70 -4.81
C GLY A 196 -0.47 9.51 -6.10
N TYR A 197 0.31 10.59 -6.25
CA TYR A 197 0.31 11.45 -7.46
C TYR A 197 1.09 10.83 -8.63
N ASP A 198 2.05 9.94 -8.39
CA ASP A 198 2.84 9.31 -9.47
C ASP A 198 2.01 8.37 -10.37
N VAL A 199 0.87 7.88 -9.85
CA VAL A 199 -0.07 7.04 -10.62
C VAL A 199 -1.12 7.91 -11.33
N GLU A 200 -1.52 9.04 -10.75
CA GLU A 200 -2.48 9.98 -11.36
C GLU A 200 -1.86 10.65 -12.62
N LEU A 201 -0.55 10.96 -12.59
CA LEU A 201 0.16 11.59 -13.72
C LEU A 201 0.43 10.64 -14.92
N ALA A 202 0.42 9.32 -14.69
CA ALA A 202 0.53 8.33 -15.76
C ALA A 202 -0.83 8.00 -16.42
N MET A 203 -1.94 8.49 -15.85
CA MET A 203 -3.30 8.27 -16.37
C MET A 203 -3.95 9.53 -16.97
N ASP A 204 -3.28 10.68 -16.89
CA ASP A 204 -3.79 11.97 -17.37
C ASP A 204 -3.31 12.36 -18.78
N SER A 205 -2.52 11.51 -19.45
CA SER A 205 -2.04 11.78 -20.82
C SER A 205 -3.00 11.34 -21.93
N GLU A 206 -4.28 11.12 -21.62
CA GLU A 206 -5.24 10.62 -22.62
C GLU A 206 -6.67 11.21 -22.57
N ASN A 207 -6.91 12.37 -21.93
CA ASN A 207 -8.09 13.17 -22.31
C ASN A 207 -8.05 14.63 -21.84
N GLU A 208 -7.88 15.53 -22.81
CA GLU A 208 -8.50 16.86 -22.91
C GLU A 208 -8.58 17.76 -21.66
N GLY A 209 -7.67 18.75 -21.64
CA GLY A 209 -7.86 20.13 -21.18
C GLY A 209 -8.88 20.42 -20.09
N PHE A 210 -8.39 20.66 -18.87
CA PHE A 210 -9.14 21.41 -17.86
C PHE A 210 -8.20 22.30 -17.04
N ASP A 211 -8.30 23.61 -17.28
CA ASP A 211 -7.64 24.66 -16.49
C ASP A 211 -8.09 24.56 -15.02
N VAL A 212 -7.19 24.14 -14.13
CA VAL A 212 -7.42 24.29 -12.69
C VAL A 212 -7.14 25.74 -12.31
N VAL A 213 -8.22 26.52 -12.39
CA VAL A 213 -8.36 27.84 -11.79
C VAL A 213 -8.04 27.75 -10.29
N TYR A 214 -6.89 28.25 -9.88
CA TYR A 214 -6.62 28.61 -8.49
C TYR A 214 -7.56 29.75 -8.09
N CYS A 215 -8.59 29.47 -7.28
CA CYS A 215 -9.29 30.51 -6.53
C CYS A 215 -8.70 30.61 -5.12
N PRO A 216 -8.34 31.83 -4.67
CA PRO A 216 -7.55 32.05 -3.45
C PRO A 216 -8.38 31.85 -2.18
N SER A 217 -7.79 31.26 -1.14
CA SER A 217 -8.41 31.22 0.18
C SER A 217 -8.51 32.64 0.74
N GLN A 218 -9.75 33.10 0.89
CA GLN A 218 -10.13 34.27 1.66
C GLN A 218 -9.66 34.12 3.11
N HIS A 219 -8.77 35.01 3.56
CA HIS A 219 -8.64 35.35 4.97
C HIS A 219 -8.89 36.86 5.12
N ASN A 220 -10.16 37.23 5.12
CA ASN A 220 -10.60 38.53 5.61
C ASN A 220 -11.24 38.33 6.99
N ASN A 221 -10.60 38.88 8.02
CA ASN A 221 -11.35 39.51 9.10
C ASN A 221 -10.53 40.67 9.64
N GLY A 222 -10.89 41.88 9.21
CA GLY A 222 -10.44 43.10 9.84
C GLY A 222 -11.04 43.27 11.23
N ARG A 223 -10.31 43.99 12.09
CA ARG A 223 -10.87 44.95 13.04
C ARG A 223 -9.84 46.05 13.25
N VAL A 224 -10.27 47.26 12.83
CA VAL A 224 -10.01 48.60 13.38
C VAL A 224 -8.69 48.83 14.12
#